data_AF-A0AAN8LYM9-F1
#
_entry.id   AF-A0AAN8LYM9-F1
#
_cell.length_a   1.000
_cell.length_b   1.000
_cell.length_c   1.000
_cell.angle_alpha   90.00
_cell.angle_beta   90.00
_cell.angle_gamma   90.00
#
_symmetry.space_group_name_H-M   'P 1'
#
loop_
_entity.id
_entity.type
_entity.pdbx_description
1 polymer ?
#
loop_
_entity_poly.entity_id
_entity_poly.type
_entity_poly.pdbx_seq_one_letter_code
_entity_poly.pdbx_strand_id
1 'polypeptide(L)'
;MTVNHPRSGAPCKISPRGASMIMRKVRDQPRTTRQDLVNDLKRAGTTVSKKTISNTLRRHGLKSCSARKVPLLKPAHVQARLKFANDHLDYPEEEWEKVMWSDETKIELFGLNSTRCVWRKKKDEYNPKNTIPTVKHGGGNIILWGCFSAKGTGRLHRIEGRMDGAMYREILANNLLPSVRALKMGRGWVFQHDNDQKYTARATKEWLRKKHLKVLEWPSQSPDLNPIEHLWRELKVRIAQRQPRNLKDLEKFSSRINTNRQLGQNLIQGRIVGGYAPAPNSIKYIVSLQTTKGQHFCGGSLVHKYWVLTAAHCNIGTEQMMIVAGDYSLSTFEGTEQYSKPHRLIPHPLYNKTTNNADIMLIKLRVPMVIGSYVSLAPLPRQGTGVMAGRVCRVSGWGYTSLGGGQIPSTLLTVKLPIVSSARCNSSESFNGNITSNMICAGYNAGGKDACKGDSGGPLVCEGRVYGVVSWGNGCGDAKFPGVYTAVSKFRRWVDRTIYSSYIRCLKY
;
A
#
# COMPACT_ATOMS: atom_id res chain seq x y z
N MET A 1 -7.22 29.24 -40.62
CA MET A 1 -6.63 28.43 -39.54
C MET A 1 -5.98 27.21 -40.17
N THR A 2 -4.65 27.14 -40.19
CA THR A 2 -3.90 25.98 -40.71
C THR A 2 -3.93 24.85 -39.68
N VAL A 3 -4.56 23.73 -40.03
CA VAL A 3 -4.57 22.53 -39.21
C VAL A 3 -3.18 21.90 -39.27
N ASN A 4 -2.45 21.89 -38.16
CA ASN A 4 -1.19 21.17 -38.04
C ASN A 4 -1.46 19.65 -38.13
N HIS A 5 -1.29 19.07 -39.32
CA HIS A 5 -1.26 17.62 -39.48
C HIS A 5 -0.03 17.02 -38.79
N PRO A 6 -0.12 15.81 -38.22
CA PRO A 6 1.03 15.11 -37.66
C PRO A 6 2.10 14.96 -38.75
N ARG A 7 3.35 15.34 -38.45
CA ARG A 7 4.47 15.10 -39.37
C ARG A 7 4.54 13.61 -39.69
N SER A 8 4.68 13.26 -40.98
CA SER A 8 4.80 11.89 -41.46
C SER A 8 6.08 11.25 -40.88
N GLY A 9 5.89 10.40 -39.86
CA GLY A 9 6.97 9.59 -39.30
C GLY A 9 7.39 8.47 -40.25
N ALA A 10 8.59 7.93 -40.05
CA ALA A 10 9.06 6.77 -40.81
C ALA A 10 8.07 5.59 -40.68
N PRO A 11 7.81 4.84 -41.78
CA PRO A 11 6.84 3.75 -41.78
C PRO A 11 7.21 2.68 -40.77
N CYS A 12 6.18 2.15 -40.11
CA CYS A 12 6.35 1.17 -39.05
C CYS A 12 6.90 -0.15 -39.63
N LYS A 13 8.09 -0.58 -39.19
CA LYS A 13 8.74 -1.81 -39.69
C LYS A 13 7.96 -3.11 -39.48
N ILE A 14 6.96 -3.10 -38.60
CA ILE A 14 6.09 -4.26 -38.33
C ILE A 14 4.72 -3.93 -38.90
N SER A 15 4.23 -4.76 -39.82
CA SER A 15 2.90 -4.65 -40.40
C SER A 15 1.81 -4.92 -39.35
N PRO A 16 0.56 -4.44 -39.57
CA PRO A 16 -0.56 -4.75 -38.69
C PRO A 16 -0.78 -6.26 -38.48
N ARG A 17 -0.55 -7.05 -39.52
CA ARG A 17 -0.59 -8.52 -39.47
C ARG A 17 0.52 -9.10 -38.58
N GLY A 18 1.75 -8.59 -38.71
CA GLY A 18 2.88 -8.97 -37.85
C GLY A 18 2.66 -8.59 -36.38
N ALA A 19 2.09 -7.41 -36.12
CA ALA A 19 1.72 -6.98 -34.77
C ALA A 19 0.64 -7.90 -34.16
N SER A 20 -0.40 -8.25 -34.93
CA SER A 20 -1.47 -9.14 -34.49
C SER A 20 -0.95 -10.54 -34.16
N MET A 21 -0.01 -11.06 -34.96
CA MET A 21 0.67 -12.34 -34.69
C MET A 21 1.44 -12.32 -33.37
N ILE A 22 2.21 -11.24 -33.12
CA ILE A 22 2.91 -11.04 -31.84
C ILE A 22 1.91 -11.03 -30.68
N MET A 23 0.81 -10.27 -30.80
CA MET A 23 -0.17 -10.11 -29.72
C MET A 23 -0.93 -11.40 -29.43
N ARG A 24 -1.21 -12.23 -30.44
CA ARG A 24 -1.78 -13.57 -30.24
C ARG A 24 -0.79 -14.47 -29.49
N LYS A 25 0.45 -14.57 -29.97
CA LYS A 25 1.45 -15.44 -29.35
C LYS A 25 1.75 -15.08 -27.90
N VAL A 26 1.87 -13.79 -27.57
CA VAL A 26 2.14 -13.36 -26.19
C VAL A 26 0.94 -13.57 -25.27
N ARG A 27 -0.29 -13.54 -25.79
CA ARG A 27 -1.51 -13.85 -25.02
C ARG A 27 -1.56 -15.33 -24.66
N ASP A 28 -1.28 -16.20 -25.63
CA ASP A 28 -1.37 -17.65 -25.46
C ASP A 28 -0.14 -18.20 -24.70
N GLN A 29 1.02 -17.58 -24.91
CA GLN A 29 2.32 -17.98 -24.36
C GLN A 29 3.05 -16.76 -23.76
N PRO A 30 2.65 -16.25 -22.59
CA PRO A 30 3.23 -15.04 -21.98
C PRO A 30 4.70 -15.16 -21.58
N ARG A 31 5.29 -16.36 -21.63
CA ARG A 31 6.72 -16.62 -21.40
C ARG A 31 7.58 -16.49 -22.67
N THR A 32 6.99 -16.29 -23.85
CA THR A 32 7.73 -16.11 -25.11
C THR A 32 8.73 -14.94 -24.98
N THR A 33 9.98 -15.17 -25.37
CA THR A 33 11.02 -14.15 -25.26
C THR A 33 10.95 -13.16 -26.42
N ARG A 34 11.58 -12.00 -26.25
CA ARG A 34 11.75 -11.03 -27.34
C ARG A 34 12.53 -11.61 -28.52
N GLN A 35 13.45 -12.55 -28.26
CA GLN A 35 14.21 -13.20 -29.33
C GLN A 35 13.31 -14.13 -30.14
N ASP A 36 12.43 -14.88 -29.48
CA ASP A 36 11.49 -15.77 -30.16
C ASP A 36 10.57 -14.98 -31.10
N LEU A 37 10.07 -13.83 -30.64
CA LEU A 37 9.23 -12.94 -31.47
C LEU A 37 10.00 -12.32 -32.65
N VAL A 38 11.30 -12.03 -32.49
CA VAL A 38 12.16 -11.63 -33.61
C VAL A 38 12.27 -12.77 -34.62
N ASN A 39 12.50 -14.00 -34.15
CA ASN A 39 12.65 -15.17 -35.00
C ASN A 39 11.34 -15.49 -35.74
N ASP A 40 10.18 -15.34 -35.08
CA ASP A 40 8.87 -15.51 -35.70
C ASP A 40 8.61 -14.51 -36.82
N LEU A 41 8.91 -13.22 -36.58
CA LEU A 41 8.77 -12.20 -37.63
C LEU A 41 9.78 -12.41 -38.76
N LYS A 42 11.00 -12.85 -38.45
CA LYS A 42 12.00 -13.18 -39.47
C LYS A 42 11.51 -14.32 -40.37
N ARG A 43 10.88 -15.35 -39.80
CA ARG A 43 10.23 -16.43 -40.58
C ARG A 43 9.07 -15.94 -41.44
N ALA A 44 8.34 -14.92 -40.97
CA ALA A 44 7.29 -14.26 -41.72
C ALA A 44 7.80 -13.19 -42.71
N GLY A 45 9.10 -13.17 -43.03
CA GLY A 45 9.71 -12.24 -43.99
C GLY A 45 10.00 -10.83 -43.47
N THR A 46 9.87 -10.59 -42.16
CA THR A 46 10.04 -9.27 -41.55
C THR A 46 11.24 -9.25 -40.58
N THR A 47 12.31 -8.56 -40.96
CA THR A 47 13.52 -8.44 -40.12
C THR A 47 13.42 -7.25 -39.17
N VAL A 48 13.44 -7.51 -37.86
CA VAL A 48 13.34 -6.49 -36.82
C VAL A 48 14.27 -6.74 -35.64
N SER A 49 14.59 -5.69 -34.88
CA SER A 49 15.38 -5.81 -33.65
C SER A 49 14.51 -6.13 -32.44
N LYS A 50 15.13 -6.65 -31.36
CA LYS A 50 14.49 -6.80 -30.04
C LYS A 50 13.89 -5.50 -29.51
N LYS A 51 14.49 -4.35 -29.87
CA LYS A 51 14.01 -3.02 -29.49
C LYS A 51 12.68 -2.70 -30.20
N THR A 52 12.56 -3.04 -31.47
CA THR A 52 11.32 -2.88 -32.25
C THR A 52 10.18 -3.73 -31.67
N ILE A 53 10.46 -5.00 -31.29
CA ILE A 53 9.50 -5.85 -30.56
C ILE A 53 9.08 -5.18 -29.25
N SER A 54 10.04 -4.72 -28.45
CA SER A 54 9.78 -4.09 -27.14
C SER A 54 8.94 -2.82 -27.25
N ASN A 55 9.13 -2.03 -28.31
CA ASN A 55 8.33 -0.84 -28.57
C ASN A 55 6.92 -1.20 -29.04
N THR A 56 6.78 -2.29 -29.79
CA THR A 56 5.48 -2.79 -30.29
C THR A 56 4.63 -3.35 -29.16
N LEU A 57 5.22 -4.18 -28.29
CA LEU A 57 4.55 -4.70 -27.09
C LEU A 57 4.11 -3.56 -26.15
N ARG A 58 4.98 -2.56 -25.91
CA ARG A 58 4.65 -1.39 -25.10
C ARG A 58 3.53 -0.53 -25.69
N ARG A 59 3.52 -0.34 -27.01
CA ARG A 59 2.43 0.35 -27.72
C ARG A 59 1.07 -0.34 -27.53
N HIS A 60 1.06 -1.65 -27.29
CA HIS A 60 -0.14 -2.42 -26.99
C HIS A 60 -0.34 -2.66 -25.48
N GLY A 61 0.30 -1.86 -24.61
CA GLY A 61 0.09 -1.93 -23.16
C GLY A 61 0.77 -3.08 -22.44
N LEU A 62 1.57 -3.91 -23.14
CA LEU A 62 2.27 -5.03 -22.53
C LEU A 62 3.64 -4.61 -21.97
N LYS A 63 3.91 -5.01 -20.72
CA LYS A 63 5.18 -4.78 -20.04
C LYS A 63 5.85 -6.10 -19.66
N SER A 64 7.18 -6.08 -19.65
CA SER A 64 7.99 -7.19 -19.16
C SER A 64 7.96 -7.18 -17.63
N CYS A 65 7.47 -8.25 -17.02
CA CYS A 65 7.47 -8.42 -15.57
C CYS A 65 8.14 -9.73 -15.20
N SER A 66 8.74 -9.80 -14.01
CA SER A 66 9.17 -11.07 -13.43
C SER A 66 7.93 -11.91 -13.13
N ALA A 67 7.95 -13.19 -13.49
CA ALA A 67 6.88 -14.12 -13.15
C ALA A 67 6.74 -14.23 -11.63
N ARG A 68 5.51 -14.20 -11.12
CA ARG A 68 5.25 -14.44 -9.70
C ARG A 68 5.57 -15.90 -9.38
N LYS A 69 6.34 -16.12 -8.32
CA LYS A 69 6.57 -17.47 -7.78
C LYS A 69 5.35 -17.82 -6.93
N VAL A 70 4.71 -18.94 -7.24
CA VAL A 70 3.59 -19.49 -6.48
C VAL A 70 3.87 -20.97 -6.17
N PRO A 71 3.32 -21.53 -5.09
CA PRO A 71 3.44 -22.96 -4.80
C PRO A 71 2.90 -23.81 -5.96
N LEU A 72 3.49 -24.99 -6.17
CA LEU A 72 2.96 -25.94 -7.14
C LEU A 72 1.74 -26.65 -6.55
N LEU A 73 0.55 -26.36 -7.08
CA LEU A 73 -0.70 -26.90 -6.57
C LEU A 73 -1.19 -28.07 -7.43
N LYS A 74 -1.60 -29.16 -6.77
CA LYS A 74 -2.38 -30.24 -7.39
C LYS A 74 -3.86 -29.84 -7.43
N PRO A 75 -4.70 -30.40 -8.31
CA PRO A 75 -6.14 -30.10 -8.36
C PRO A 75 -6.85 -30.26 -7.00
N ALA A 76 -6.49 -31.28 -6.23
CA ALA A 76 -7.00 -31.48 -4.87
C ALA A 76 -6.65 -30.32 -3.92
N HIS A 77 -5.44 -29.74 -4.02
CA HIS A 77 -5.06 -28.58 -3.22
C HIS A 77 -5.92 -27.37 -3.60
N VAL A 78 -6.20 -27.17 -4.89
CA VAL A 78 -7.02 -26.05 -5.36
C VAL A 78 -8.44 -26.16 -4.82
N GLN A 79 -9.06 -27.34 -4.89
CA GLN A 79 -10.40 -27.58 -4.35
C GLN A 79 -10.47 -27.36 -2.84
N ALA A 80 -9.52 -27.91 -2.07
CA ALA A 80 -9.48 -27.74 -0.62
C ALA A 80 -9.29 -26.26 -0.22
N ARG A 81 -8.42 -25.53 -0.93
CA ARG A 81 -8.21 -24.09 -0.72
C ARG A 81 -9.45 -23.26 -1.05
N LEU A 82 -10.14 -23.58 -2.14
CA LEU A 82 -11.37 -22.89 -2.53
C LEU A 82 -12.50 -23.15 -1.53
N LYS A 83 -12.66 -24.40 -1.09
CA LYS A 83 -13.63 -24.77 -0.04
C LYS A 83 -13.34 -23.98 1.23
N PHE A 84 -12.10 -24.00 1.73
CA PHE A 84 -11.72 -23.23 2.91
C PHE A 84 -12.04 -21.74 2.77
N ALA A 85 -11.71 -21.13 1.63
CA ALA A 85 -11.99 -19.72 1.39
C ALA A 85 -13.50 -19.40 1.36
N ASN A 86 -14.31 -20.27 0.77
CA ASN A 86 -15.77 -20.10 0.73
C ASN A 86 -16.40 -20.31 2.11
N ASP A 87 -16.00 -21.36 2.83
CA ASP A 87 -16.51 -21.69 4.17
C ASP A 87 -16.23 -20.55 5.17
N HIS A 88 -15.19 -19.75 4.92
CA HIS A 88 -14.77 -18.66 5.80
C HIS A 88 -14.97 -17.25 5.21
N LEU A 89 -15.72 -17.10 4.11
CA LEU A 89 -15.92 -15.81 3.44
C LEU A 89 -16.69 -14.82 4.31
N ASP A 90 -17.73 -15.30 5.00
CA ASP A 90 -18.60 -14.54 5.89
C ASP A 90 -18.28 -14.78 7.38
N TYR A 91 -17.09 -15.31 7.67
CA TYR A 91 -16.69 -15.67 9.02
C TYR A 91 -16.48 -14.40 9.87
N PRO A 92 -17.19 -14.22 11.01
CA PRO A 92 -17.12 -13.00 11.79
C PRO A 92 -15.72 -12.67 12.32
N GLU A 93 -15.42 -11.38 12.49
CA GLU A 93 -14.12 -10.92 13.01
C GLU A 93 -13.83 -11.51 14.40
N GLU A 94 -14.86 -11.62 15.25
CA GLU A 94 -14.75 -12.16 16.61
C GLU A 94 -14.32 -13.63 16.64
N GLU A 95 -14.65 -14.39 15.59
CA GLU A 95 -14.20 -15.77 15.45
C GLU A 95 -12.74 -15.86 15.00
N TRP A 96 -12.28 -14.92 14.16
CA TRP A 96 -10.87 -14.80 13.79
C TRP A 96 -9.98 -14.34 14.95
N GLU A 97 -10.51 -13.51 15.86
CA GLU A 97 -9.80 -13.09 17.08
C GLU A 97 -9.46 -14.27 18.02
N LYS A 98 -10.21 -15.36 17.90
CA LYS A 98 -9.99 -16.60 18.68
C LYS A 98 -8.90 -17.48 18.07
N VAL A 99 -8.39 -17.17 16.87
CA VAL A 99 -7.40 -18.00 16.18
C VAL A 99 -5.99 -17.63 16.62
N MET A 100 -5.23 -18.65 17.02
CA MET A 100 -3.80 -18.59 17.30
C MET A 100 -3.05 -19.18 16.12
N TRP A 101 -2.45 -18.30 15.33
CA TRP A 101 -1.68 -18.64 14.13
C TRP A 101 -0.26 -19.04 14.52
N SER A 102 0.30 -20.04 13.85
CA SER A 102 1.68 -20.46 14.06
C SER A 102 2.32 -20.95 12.76
N ASP A 103 3.63 -20.84 12.70
CA ASP A 103 4.44 -21.32 11.58
C ASP A 103 5.94 -21.29 11.94
N GLU A 104 6.76 -21.88 11.08
CA GLU A 104 8.21 -21.82 11.13
C GLU A 104 8.81 -21.04 9.97
N THR A 105 9.76 -20.16 10.27
CA THR A 105 10.52 -19.46 9.23
C THR A 105 12.01 -19.75 9.32
N LYS A 106 12.63 -19.97 8.16
CA LYS A 106 14.08 -19.96 8.00
C LYS A 106 14.59 -18.53 7.76
N ILE A 107 15.62 -18.12 8.49
CA ILE A 107 16.34 -16.84 8.30
C ILE A 107 17.79 -17.14 7.96
N GLU A 108 18.22 -16.66 6.81
CA GLU A 108 19.57 -16.89 6.27
C GLU A 108 20.48 -15.72 6.64
N LEU A 109 21.72 -16.02 7.05
CA LEU A 109 22.73 -15.01 7.39
C LEU A 109 23.30 -14.36 6.12
N PHE A 110 23.44 -15.14 5.05
CA PHE A 110 23.85 -14.68 3.72
C PHE A 110 22.80 -15.08 2.67
N GLY A 111 22.58 -14.21 1.67
CA GLY A 111 21.73 -14.55 0.53
C GLY A 111 20.31 -14.01 0.56
N LEU A 112 20.06 -12.84 1.18
CA LEU A 112 18.85 -12.09 0.85
C LEU A 112 18.79 -11.93 -0.67
N ASN A 113 17.84 -12.64 -1.30
CA ASN A 113 17.55 -12.69 -2.74
C ASN A 113 17.08 -11.33 -3.30
N SER A 114 17.60 -10.21 -2.78
CA SER A 114 17.53 -8.92 -3.44
C SER A 114 18.61 -8.92 -4.51
N THR A 115 18.20 -8.94 -5.77
CA THR A 115 19.03 -8.51 -6.89
C THR A 115 19.48 -7.07 -6.63
N ARG A 116 20.61 -6.90 -5.96
CA ARG A 116 21.23 -5.60 -5.72
C ARG A 116 21.92 -5.17 -7.00
N CYS A 117 21.39 -4.14 -7.64
CA CYS A 117 22.05 -3.50 -8.75
C CYS A 117 23.21 -2.64 -8.23
N VAL A 118 24.40 -2.80 -8.79
CA VAL A 118 25.55 -1.93 -8.51
C VAL A 118 25.81 -1.05 -9.73
N TRP A 119 25.96 0.25 -9.50
CA TRP A 119 26.41 1.19 -10.52
C TRP A 119 27.94 1.10 -10.62
N ARG A 120 28.46 0.64 -11.76
CA ARG A 120 29.90 0.48 -12.00
C ARG A 120 30.30 0.94 -13.39
N LYS A 121 31.55 1.39 -13.56
CA LYS A 121 32.13 1.66 -14.89
C LYS A 121 32.40 0.33 -15.62
N LYS A 122 32.50 0.39 -16.95
CA LYS A 122 32.83 -0.76 -17.79
C LYS A 122 34.23 -1.27 -17.40
N LYS A 123 34.40 -2.59 -17.20
CA LYS A 123 35.59 -3.30 -16.69
C LYS A 123 35.81 -3.32 -15.16
N ASP A 124 34.99 -2.63 -14.36
CA ASP A 124 35.09 -2.68 -12.89
C ASP A 124 34.28 -3.85 -12.26
N GLU A 125 34.04 -4.95 -12.98
CA GLU A 125 33.19 -6.06 -12.49
C GLU A 125 33.75 -6.74 -11.24
N TYR A 126 35.06 -6.94 -11.21
CA TYR A 126 35.71 -7.74 -10.18
C TYR A 126 36.23 -6.90 -9.00
N ASN A 127 35.98 -5.58 -9.01
CA ASN A 127 36.30 -4.75 -7.85
C ASN A 127 35.48 -5.26 -6.64
N PRO A 128 36.09 -5.55 -5.49
CA PRO A 128 35.38 -6.02 -4.30
C PRO A 128 34.21 -5.13 -3.85
N LYS A 129 34.23 -3.83 -4.19
CA LYS A 129 33.13 -2.89 -3.94
C LYS A 129 31.91 -3.13 -4.85
N ASN A 130 32.11 -3.81 -5.97
CA ASN A 130 31.10 -4.11 -6.99
C ASN A 130 30.67 -5.57 -7.03
N THR A 131 31.28 -6.42 -6.21
CA THR A 131 30.93 -7.84 -6.08
C THR A 131 30.15 -8.08 -4.78
N ILE A 132 29.29 -9.10 -4.80
CA ILE A 132 28.63 -9.60 -3.61
C ILE A 132 29.23 -10.98 -3.35
N PRO A 133 29.89 -11.21 -2.20
CA PRO A 133 30.47 -12.51 -1.90
C PRO A 133 29.37 -13.58 -1.86
N THR A 134 29.61 -14.68 -2.54
CA THR A 134 28.75 -15.86 -2.52
C THR A 134 29.46 -16.97 -1.75
N VAL A 135 28.71 -17.69 -0.92
CA VAL A 135 29.22 -18.83 -0.15
C VAL A 135 28.83 -20.12 -0.88
N LYS A 136 29.81 -20.96 -1.24
CA LYS A 136 29.59 -22.21 -1.99
C LYS A 136 28.74 -23.23 -1.22
N HIS A 137 28.83 -23.26 0.12
CA HIS A 137 27.99 -24.07 1.01
C HIS A 137 27.78 -23.36 2.35
N GLY A 138 26.61 -23.56 2.98
CA GLY A 138 26.46 -23.33 4.42
C GLY A 138 26.61 -21.88 4.90
N GLY A 139 25.96 -20.92 4.24
CA GLY A 139 25.92 -19.52 4.67
C GLY A 139 25.22 -19.24 6.00
N GLY A 140 25.03 -20.24 6.87
CA GLY A 140 24.37 -20.12 8.17
C GLY A 140 22.87 -19.79 8.07
N ASN A 141 22.04 -20.56 8.77
CA ASN A 141 20.65 -20.18 8.95
C ASN A 141 20.18 -20.54 10.36
N ILE A 142 19.16 -19.83 10.82
CA ILE A 142 18.38 -20.20 11.98
C ILE A 142 16.95 -20.49 11.53
N ILE A 143 16.32 -21.45 12.18
CA ILE A 143 14.89 -21.72 12.02
C ILE A 143 14.21 -21.22 13.29
N LEU A 144 13.17 -20.43 13.12
CA LEU A 144 12.41 -19.86 14.22
C LEU A 144 10.98 -20.38 14.13
N TRP A 145 10.46 -20.84 15.26
CA TRP A 145 9.04 -21.06 15.48
C TRP A 145 8.44 -19.82 16.15
N GLY A 146 7.24 -19.42 15.75
CA GLY A 146 6.49 -18.45 16.52
C GLY A 146 5.00 -18.52 16.25
N CYS A 147 4.28 -17.71 17.01
CA CYS A 147 2.83 -17.66 16.97
C CYS A 147 2.31 -16.25 17.23
N PHE A 148 1.10 -15.96 16.77
CA PHE A 148 0.42 -14.70 17.05
C PHE A 148 -1.11 -14.85 16.97
N SER A 149 -1.82 -13.92 17.58
CA SER A 149 -3.28 -13.77 17.47
C SER A 149 -3.62 -12.29 17.24
N ALA A 150 -4.91 -11.97 17.09
CA ALA A 150 -5.37 -10.58 17.07
C ALA A 150 -4.97 -9.78 18.32
N LYS A 151 -4.70 -10.44 19.46
CA LYS A 151 -4.25 -9.78 20.70
C LYS A 151 -2.75 -9.47 20.72
N GLY A 152 -2.00 -9.92 19.72
CA GLY A 152 -0.57 -9.67 19.56
C GLY A 152 0.24 -10.94 19.37
N THR A 153 1.56 -10.80 19.49
CA THR A 153 2.53 -11.87 19.23
C THR A 153 2.80 -12.70 20.46
N GLY A 154 2.89 -14.00 20.24
CA GLY A 154 3.37 -14.96 21.21
C GLY A 154 4.90 -15.00 21.28
N ARG A 155 5.39 -16.08 21.89
CA ARG A 155 6.82 -16.35 22.04
C ARG A 155 7.44 -16.75 20.71
N LEU A 156 8.68 -16.33 20.51
CA LEU A 156 9.53 -16.71 19.40
C LEU A 156 10.59 -17.68 19.94
N HIS A 157 10.73 -18.84 19.32
CA HIS A 157 11.60 -19.91 19.77
C HIS A 157 12.53 -20.35 18.64
N ARG A 158 13.83 -20.45 18.94
CA ARG A 158 14.82 -20.97 17.99
C ARG A 158 14.79 -22.49 18.02
N ILE A 159 14.64 -23.08 16.83
CA ILE A 159 14.71 -24.52 16.64
C ILE A 159 16.18 -24.90 16.44
N GLU A 160 16.65 -25.83 17.26
CA GLU A 160 17.99 -26.41 17.14
C GLU A 160 17.89 -27.76 16.44
N GLY A 161 18.67 -27.95 15.36
CA GLY A 161 18.68 -29.19 14.59
C GLY A 161 17.44 -29.41 13.72
N ARG A 162 17.19 -30.68 13.38
CA ARG A 162 16.07 -31.09 12.53
C ARG A 162 14.85 -31.35 13.40
N MET A 163 13.76 -30.61 13.15
CA MET A 163 12.52 -30.76 13.92
C MET A 163 11.86 -32.13 13.74
N ASP A 164 11.67 -32.83 14.85
CA ASP A 164 10.85 -34.03 14.95
C ASP A 164 9.53 -33.77 15.70
N GLY A 165 8.68 -34.79 15.77
CA GLY A 165 7.38 -34.68 16.44
C GLY A 165 7.46 -34.53 17.96
N ALA A 166 8.53 -34.97 18.62
CA ALA A 166 8.71 -34.83 20.06
C ALA A 166 9.11 -33.41 20.43
N MET A 167 10.11 -32.87 19.74
CA MET A 167 10.55 -31.48 19.85
C MET A 167 9.42 -30.52 19.50
N TYR A 168 8.58 -30.84 18.50
CA TYR A 168 7.41 -30.02 18.20
C TYR A 168 6.41 -29.96 19.36
N ARG A 169 6.07 -31.10 19.98
CA ARG A 169 5.18 -31.14 21.16
C ARG A 169 5.76 -30.34 22.32
N GLU A 170 7.07 -30.40 22.52
CA GLU A 170 7.77 -29.60 23.53
C GLU A 170 7.69 -28.10 23.22
N ILE A 171 7.90 -27.71 21.96
CA ILE A 171 7.75 -26.32 21.51
C ILE A 171 6.32 -25.83 21.79
N LEU A 172 5.29 -26.62 21.48
CA LEU A 172 3.90 -26.26 21.78
C LEU A 172 3.65 -26.14 23.30
N ALA A 173 4.16 -27.08 24.10
CA ALA A 173 3.99 -27.04 25.56
C ALA A 173 4.66 -25.81 26.18
N ASN A 174 5.88 -25.49 25.75
CA ASN A 174 6.75 -24.48 26.37
C ASN A 174 6.60 -23.08 25.76
N ASN A 175 6.06 -22.97 24.53
CA ASN A 175 5.91 -21.69 23.84
C ASN A 175 4.46 -21.36 23.52
N LEU A 176 3.65 -22.27 22.95
CA LEU A 176 2.26 -21.97 22.58
C LEU A 176 1.39 -21.72 23.83
N LEU A 177 1.32 -22.67 24.77
CA LEU A 177 0.44 -22.55 25.93
C LEU A 177 0.78 -21.35 26.83
N PRO A 178 2.06 -21.00 27.08
CA PRO A 178 2.39 -19.76 27.76
C PRO A 178 2.04 -18.50 26.96
N SER A 179 2.13 -18.54 25.62
CA SER A 179 1.74 -17.40 24.77
C SER A 179 0.24 -17.13 24.82
N VAL A 180 -0.59 -18.16 24.77
CA VAL A 180 -2.06 -18.05 24.92
C VAL A 180 -2.43 -17.42 26.26
N ARG A 181 -1.77 -17.87 27.35
CA ARG A 181 -1.95 -17.30 28.70
C ARG A 181 -1.50 -15.83 28.77
N ALA A 182 -0.34 -15.51 28.22
CA ALA A 182 0.19 -14.14 28.21
C ALA A 182 -0.69 -13.17 27.40
N LEU A 183 -1.27 -13.64 26.30
CA LEU A 183 -2.17 -12.87 25.44
C LEU A 183 -3.61 -12.80 25.96
N LYS A 184 -3.92 -13.45 27.09
CA LYS A 184 -5.27 -13.49 27.70
C LYS A 184 -6.35 -13.88 26.67
N MET A 185 -6.10 -14.94 25.89
CA MET A 185 -7.09 -15.44 24.93
C MET A 185 -8.33 -15.99 25.67
N GLY A 186 -9.51 -15.80 25.07
CA GLY A 186 -10.77 -16.26 25.65
C GLY A 186 -10.91 -17.80 25.64
N ARG A 187 -11.99 -18.31 26.25
CA ARG A 187 -12.34 -19.73 26.15
C ARG A 187 -12.71 -20.06 24.69
N GLY A 188 -12.37 -21.26 24.24
CA GLY A 188 -12.70 -21.72 22.88
C GLY A 188 -11.79 -21.22 21.76
N TRP A 189 -10.56 -20.81 22.07
CA TRP A 189 -9.57 -20.46 21.05
C TRP A 189 -9.22 -21.65 20.16
N VAL A 190 -8.83 -21.34 18.92
CA VAL A 190 -8.52 -22.33 17.87
C VAL A 190 -7.05 -22.19 17.49
N PHE A 191 -6.37 -23.32 17.35
CA PHE A 191 -4.98 -23.39 16.95
C PHE A 191 -4.85 -23.64 15.44
N GLN A 192 -4.12 -22.79 14.74
CA GLN A 192 -3.73 -23.02 13.35
C GLN A 192 -2.26 -23.45 13.30
N HIS A 193 -2.02 -24.53 12.55
CA HIS A 193 -0.69 -25.00 12.16
C HIS A 193 -0.79 -25.69 10.80
N ASP A 194 0.35 -25.80 10.11
CA ASP A 194 0.39 -26.42 8.79
C ASP A 194 0.19 -27.95 8.85
N ASN A 195 -0.34 -28.54 7.79
CA ASN A 195 -0.55 -29.99 7.66
C ASN A 195 0.72 -30.76 7.24
N ASP A 196 1.90 -30.36 7.73
CA ASP A 196 3.13 -31.10 7.47
C ASP A 196 3.06 -32.50 8.10
N GLN A 197 3.70 -33.49 7.48
CA GLN A 197 3.70 -34.90 7.90
C GLN A 197 4.14 -35.07 9.36
N LYS A 198 5.07 -34.23 9.83
CA LYS A 198 5.52 -34.17 11.24
C LYS A 198 4.43 -33.74 12.24
N TYR A 199 3.44 -32.97 11.80
CA TYR A 199 2.37 -32.43 12.63
C TYR A 199 1.11 -33.30 12.63
N THR A 200 0.95 -34.11 11.59
CA THR A 200 -0.17 -35.05 11.44
C THR A 200 0.08 -36.43 12.05
N ALA A 201 1.26 -36.64 12.65
CA ALA A 201 1.60 -37.87 13.36
C ALA A 201 0.56 -38.19 14.45
N ARG A 202 0.18 -39.47 14.57
CA ARG A 202 -0.86 -39.94 15.50
C ARG A 202 -0.61 -39.47 16.94
N ALA A 203 0.64 -39.53 17.39
CA ALA A 203 1.04 -39.06 18.72
C ALA A 203 0.81 -37.55 18.94
N THR A 204 0.95 -36.72 17.89
CA THR A 204 0.70 -35.27 17.98
C THR A 204 -0.80 -34.98 18.01
N LYS A 205 -1.61 -35.68 17.19
CA LYS A 205 -3.08 -35.58 17.25
C LYS A 205 -3.63 -36.03 18.61
N GLU A 206 -3.13 -37.13 19.15
CA GLU A 206 -3.50 -37.62 20.49
C GLU A 206 -3.11 -36.63 21.59
N TRP A 207 -1.93 -36.00 21.48
CA TRP A 207 -1.50 -34.97 22.43
C TRP A 207 -2.38 -33.73 22.38
N LEU A 208 -2.72 -33.23 21.19
CA LEU A 208 -3.63 -32.08 21.00
C LEU A 208 -5.01 -32.38 21.60
N ARG A 209 -5.53 -33.60 21.38
CA ARG A 209 -6.78 -34.07 21.99
C ARG A 209 -6.69 -34.12 23.52
N LYS A 210 -5.60 -34.67 24.08
CA LYS A 210 -5.37 -34.75 25.53
C LYS A 210 -5.25 -33.37 26.18
N LYS A 211 -4.77 -32.37 25.44
CA LYS A 211 -4.70 -30.97 25.89
C LYS A 211 -5.96 -30.16 25.58
N HIS A 212 -7.01 -30.79 25.04
CA HIS A 212 -8.28 -30.16 24.65
C HIS A 212 -8.11 -28.96 23.71
N LEU A 213 -7.17 -29.05 22.76
CA LEU A 213 -6.90 -28.00 21.79
C LEU A 213 -7.76 -28.19 20.54
N LYS A 214 -8.56 -27.18 20.19
CA LYS A 214 -9.32 -27.15 18.93
C LYS A 214 -8.37 -26.71 17.81
N VAL A 215 -8.27 -27.51 16.76
CA VAL A 215 -7.40 -27.23 15.60
C VAL A 215 -8.24 -26.70 14.45
N LEU A 216 -7.77 -25.66 13.77
CA LEU A 216 -8.39 -25.12 12.57
C LEU A 216 -8.17 -26.09 11.40
N GLU A 217 -9.24 -26.42 10.67
CA GLU A 217 -9.10 -27.17 9.42
C GLU A 217 -8.33 -26.31 8.42
N TRP A 218 -7.15 -26.77 8.00
CA TRP A 218 -6.24 -25.97 7.18
C TRP A 218 -5.96 -26.65 5.84
N PRO A 219 -6.02 -25.96 4.69
CA PRO A 219 -5.65 -26.55 3.42
C PRO A 219 -4.13 -26.61 3.23
N SER A 220 -3.60 -27.77 2.82
CA SER A 220 -2.17 -27.95 2.56
C SER A 220 -1.64 -27.01 1.46
N GLN A 221 -0.35 -26.65 1.51
CA GLN A 221 0.32 -25.78 0.53
C GLN A 221 -0.35 -24.40 0.40
N SER A 222 -0.67 -23.77 1.53
CA SER A 222 -1.39 -22.49 1.58
C SER A 222 -0.66 -21.39 2.39
N PRO A 223 0.63 -21.12 2.10
CA PRO A 223 1.36 -20.07 2.81
C PRO A 223 0.72 -18.69 2.63
N ASP A 224 0.09 -18.44 1.48
CA ASP A 224 -0.60 -17.18 1.19
C ASP A 224 -1.88 -16.96 2.00
N LEU A 225 -2.43 -18.00 2.63
CA LEU A 225 -3.57 -17.89 3.54
C LEU A 225 -3.13 -17.65 4.99
N ASN A 226 -1.89 -17.99 5.36
CA ASN A 226 -1.40 -17.86 6.74
C ASN A 226 -0.87 -16.44 6.99
N PRO A 227 -1.54 -15.60 7.80
CA PRO A 227 -1.14 -14.20 7.92
C PRO A 227 0.19 -14.01 8.68
N ILE A 228 0.71 -15.05 9.35
CA ILE A 228 2.03 -15.02 9.98
C ILE A 228 3.17 -14.80 8.96
N GLU A 229 2.94 -15.12 7.69
CA GLU A 229 3.92 -14.87 6.62
C GLU A 229 4.22 -13.38 6.45
N HIS A 230 3.25 -12.51 6.78
CA HIS A 230 3.47 -11.06 6.83
C HIS A 230 4.41 -10.67 7.97
N LEU A 231 4.30 -11.32 9.14
CA LEU A 231 5.23 -11.14 10.25
C LEU A 231 6.63 -11.60 9.90
N TRP A 232 6.75 -12.77 9.28
CA TRP A 232 8.03 -13.31 8.86
C TRP A 232 8.72 -12.41 7.85
N ARG A 233 7.97 -11.85 6.90
CA ARG A 233 8.51 -10.85 6.00
C ARG A 233 9.04 -9.63 6.75
N GLU A 234 8.28 -9.06 7.66
CA GLU A 234 8.69 -7.87 8.42
C GLU A 234 9.89 -8.16 9.32
N LEU A 235 9.89 -9.29 10.02
CA LEU A 235 11.00 -9.75 10.85
C LEU A 235 12.29 -9.88 10.02
N LYS A 236 12.22 -10.53 8.86
CA LYS A 236 13.36 -10.67 7.94
C LYS A 236 13.88 -9.32 7.45
N VAL A 237 12.99 -8.38 7.12
CA VAL A 237 13.38 -7.02 6.69
C VAL A 237 14.10 -6.28 7.83
N ARG A 238 13.59 -6.32 9.06
CA ARG A 238 14.21 -5.64 10.21
C ARG A 238 15.55 -6.25 10.59
N ILE A 239 15.66 -7.58 10.53
CA ILE A 239 16.93 -8.28 10.76
C ILE A 239 17.93 -7.88 9.67
N ALA A 240 17.52 -7.86 8.40
CA ALA A 240 18.38 -7.46 7.29
C ALA A 240 18.93 -6.04 7.44
N GLN A 241 18.10 -5.09 7.89
CA GLN A 241 18.51 -3.71 8.14
C GLN A 241 19.61 -3.60 9.20
N ARG A 242 19.66 -4.53 10.17
CA ARG A 242 20.70 -4.56 11.21
C ARG A 242 22.00 -5.21 10.78
N GLN A 243 22.08 -5.74 9.56
CA GLN A 243 23.28 -6.32 8.96
C GLN A 243 23.99 -7.34 9.88
N PRO A 244 23.33 -8.46 10.23
CA PRO A 244 23.93 -9.51 11.07
C PRO A 244 25.20 -10.05 10.42
N ARG A 245 26.27 -10.20 11.21
CA ARG A 245 27.58 -10.68 10.71
C ARG A 245 27.81 -12.16 11.01
N ASN A 246 27.11 -12.71 12.00
CA ASN A 246 27.22 -14.10 12.42
C ASN A 246 25.87 -14.65 12.93
N LEU A 247 25.81 -15.95 13.22
CA LEU A 247 24.58 -16.61 13.72
C LEU A 247 24.12 -16.08 15.10
N LYS A 248 25.05 -15.68 15.98
CA LYS A 248 24.72 -15.09 17.28
C LYS A 248 24.05 -13.72 17.11
N ASP A 249 24.47 -12.94 16.12
CA ASP A 249 23.83 -11.65 15.78
C ASP A 249 22.40 -11.87 15.29
N LEU A 250 22.17 -12.88 14.43
CA LEU A 250 20.83 -13.24 13.97
C LEU A 250 19.90 -13.58 15.13
N GLU A 251 20.37 -14.42 16.06
CA GLU A 251 19.61 -14.83 17.22
C GLU A 251 19.34 -13.66 18.17
N LYS A 252 20.36 -12.85 18.47
CA LYS A 252 20.25 -11.64 19.30
C LYS A 252 19.31 -10.61 18.68
N PHE A 253 19.34 -10.43 17.37
CA PHE A 253 18.45 -9.48 16.69
C PHE A 253 17.03 -10.00 16.66
N SER A 254 16.83 -11.28 16.37
CA SER A 254 15.50 -11.92 16.36
C SER A 254 14.83 -11.85 17.73
N SER A 255 15.56 -12.20 18.81
CA SER A 255 15.04 -12.16 20.18
C SER A 255 14.73 -10.73 20.64
N ARG A 256 15.60 -9.75 20.34
CA ARG A 256 15.37 -8.32 20.69
C ARG A 256 14.20 -7.70 19.92
N ILE A 257 13.93 -8.13 18.70
CA ILE A 257 12.77 -7.66 17.93
C ILE A 257 11.48 -8.26 18.52
N ASN A 258 11.54 -9.47 19.09
CA ASN A 258 10.41 -10.12 19.76
C ASN A 258 10.11 -9.63 21.19
N THR A 259 11.13 -9.22 21.96
CA THR A 259 10.96 -8.71 23.34
C THR A 259 10.50 -7.25 23.39
N ASN A 260 10.75 -6.47 22.34
CA ASN A 260 9.92 -5.30 22.13
C ASN A 260 8.50 -5.82 21.87
N ARG A 261 7.54 -5.40 22.70
CA ARG A 261 6.07 -5.61 22.58
C ARG A 261 5.45 -5.19 21.22
N GLN A 262 6.31 -4.91 20.24
CA GLN A 262 6.14 -4.29 18.95
C GLN A 262 6.01 -5.25 17.77
N LEU A 263 6.26 -6.57 17.86
CA LEU A 263 5.92 -7.44 16.72
C LEU A 263 4.40 -7.70 16.64
N GLY A 264 3.73 -7.82 17.80
CA GLY A 264 2.28 -8.01 17.89
C GLY A 264 1.46 -6.73 17.94
N GLN A 265 2.01 -5.66 18.52
CA GLN A 265 1.33 -4.36 18.53
C GLN A 265 1.51 -3.58 17.23
N ASN A 266 2.53 -3.90 16.40
CA ASN A 266 2.70 -3.23 15.09
C ASN A 266 2.10 -3.97 13.89
N LEU A 267 1.44 -5.13 14.09
CA LEU A 267 0.55 -5.68 13.06
C LEU A 267 -0.85 -5.06 13.08
N ILE A 268 -1.23 -4.40 14.18
CA ILE A 268 -2.50 -3.67 14.32
C ILE A 268 -2.24 -2.15 14.42
N GLN A 269 -1.09 -1.66 13.99
CA GLN A 269 -0.86 -0.22 13.85
C GLN A 269 -0.55 0.13 12.41
N GLY A 270 -1.64 0.12 11.64
CA GLY A 270 -1.74 0.73 10.34
C GLY A 270 -1.41 2.22 10.42
N ARG A 271 -0.62 2.61 9.44
CA ARG A 271 -0.18 3.95 9.10
C ARG A 271 -1.29 4.66 8.31
N ILE A 272 -1.57 5.94 8.59
CA ILE A 272 -2.97 6.42 8.76
C ILE A 272 -3.60 5.55 9.84
N VAL A 273 -4.14 6.06 10.95
CA VAL A 273 -4.51 5.15 12.06
C VAL A 273 -5.41 4.02 11.48
N GLY A 274 -4.96 2.76 11.56
CA GLY A 274 -5.60 1.59 10.89
C GLY A 274 -5.78 1.59 9.35
N GLY A 275 -4.93 2.27 8.57
CA GLY A 275 -4.91 2.28 7.11
C GLY A 275 -4.06 1.17 6.46
N TYR A 276 -4.32 0.91 5.16
CA TYR A 276 -3.66 -0.10 4.33
C TYR A 276 -3.02 0.51 3.08
N ALA A 277 -2.00 -0.14 2.52
CA ALA A 277 -1.40 0.26 1.26
C ALA A 277 -2.36 -0.09 0.09
N PRO A 278 -2.85 0.89 -0.68
CA PRO A 278 -3.69 0.60 -1.83
C PRO A 278 -2.84 -0.03 -2.95
N ALA A 279 -3.48 -0.69 -3.92
CA ALA A 279 -2.76 -1.23 -5.07
C ALA A 279 -1.95 -0.11 -5.76
N PRO A 280 -0.68 -0.35 -6.15
CA PRO A 280 0.14 0.67 -6.79
C PRO A 280 -0.59 1.30 -7.98
N ASN A 281 -0.57 2.63 -8.06
CA ASN A 281 -1.22 3.41 -9.13
C ASN A 281 -2.75 3.28 -9.21
N SER A 282 -3.41 2.84 -8.14
CA SER A 282 -4.89 2.81 -8.09
C SER A 282 -5.50 4.18 -7.79
N ILE A 283 -4.79 5.06 -7.09
CA ILE A 283 -5.25 6.39 -6.68
C ILE A 283 -4.60 7.45 -7.58
N LYS A 284 -5.00 7.49 -8.84
CA LYS A 284 -4.29 8.25 -9.90
C LYS A 284 -4.48 9.77 -9.85
N TYR A 285 -5.44 10.25 -9.09
CA TYR A 285 -5.75 11.68 -9.01
C TYR A 285 -5.06 12.37 -7.83
N ILE A 286 -4.40 11.61 -6.94
CA ILE A 286 -3.71 12.19 -5.80
C ILE A 286 -2.43 12.89 -6.26
N VAL A 287 -2.09 13.99 -5.60
CA VAL A 287 -0.82 14.68 -5.79
C VAL A 287 -0.13 14.91 -4.46
N SER A 288 1.20 14.92 -4.50
CA SER A 288 2.08 15.25 -3.40
C SER A 288 2.55 16.70 -3.57
N LEU A 289 2.29 17.54 -2.56
CA LEU A 289 2.90 18.85 -2.44
C LEU A 289 4.19 18.68 -1.65
N GLN A 290 5.30 19.00 -2.30
CA GLN A 290 6.63 18.87 -1.76
C GLN A 290 7.30 20.24 -1.66
N THR A 291 8.21 20.41 -0.71
CA THR A 291 9.13 21.55 -0.71
C THR A 291 10.09 21.43 -1.89
N THR A 292 10.81 22.51 -2.22
CA THR A 292 11.88 22.45 -3.25
C THR A 292 13.01 21.47 -2.93
N LYS A 293 13.12 21.02 -1.68
CA LYS A 293 14.05 19.97 -1.24
C LYS A 293 13.50 18.54 -1.43
N GLY A 294 12.32 18.39 -2.03
CA GLY A 294 11.65 17.10 -2.24
C GLY A 294 10.92 16.56 -1.02
N GLN A 295 10.74 17.36 0.04
CA GLN A 295 10.07 16.92 1.26
C GLN A 295 8.55 17.10 1.14
N HIS A 296 7.81 15.99 1.20
CA HIS A 296 6.35 16.02 1.28
C HIS A 296 5.85 16.75 2.54
N PHE A 297 4.86 17.63 2.37
CA PHE A 297 4.23 18.35 3.49
C PHE A 297 2.70 18.39 3.44
N CYS A 298 2.10 18.28 2.25
CA CYS A 298 0.66 18.21 2.06
C CYS A 298 0.30 17.32 0.85
N GLY A 299 -0.93 16.83 0.83
CA GLY A 299 -1.57 16.23 -0.32
C GLY A 299 -2.40 17.20 -1.16
N GLY A 300 -2.96 16.68 -2.25
CA GLY A 300 -3.88 17.38 -3.12
C GLY A 300 -4.60 16.42 -4.05
N SER A 301 -5.51 16.97 -4.86
CA SER A 301 -6.22 16.25 -5.92
C SER A 301 -6.13 16.98 -7.24
N LEU A 302 -5.75 16.29 -8.32
CA LEU A 302 -5.75 16.85 -9.66
C LEU A 302 -7.18 16.93 -10.19
N VAL A 303 -7.78 18.13 -10.24
CA VAL A 303 -9.18 18.33 -10.67
C VAL A 303 -9.28 18.77 -12.14
N HIS A 304 -8.18 19.27 -12.69
CA HIS A 304 -8.01 19.58 -14.11
C HIS A 304 -6.52 19.42 -14.46
N LYS A 305 -6.17 19.25 -15.74
CA LYS A 305 -4.76 19.11 -16.18
C LYS A 305 -3.84 20.24 -15.71
N TYR A 306 -4.39 21.43 -15.45
CA TYR A 306 -3.68 22.61 -14.94
C TYR A 306 -4.02 22.98 -13.50
N TRP A 307 -4.90 22.24 -12.82
CA TRP A 307 -5.42 22.67 -11.52
C TRP A 307 -5.43 21.54 -10.50
N VAL A 308 -4.81 21.81 -9.36
CA VAL A 308 -4.83 20.98 -8.17
C VAL A 308 -5.70 21.63 -7.12
N LEU A 309 -6.55 20.84 -6.48
CA LEU A 309 -7.32 21.18 -5.30
C LEU A 309 -6.58 20.71 -4.06
N THR A 310 -6.44 21.58 -3.05
CA THR A 310 -5.78 21.28 -1.78
C THR A 310 -6.35 22.18 -0.67
N ALA A 311 -5.81 22.11 0.54
CA ALA A 311 -6.16 22.99 1.65
C ALA A 311 -5.42 24.33 1.54
N ALA A 312 -6.03 25.41 2.00
CA ALA A 312 -5.42 26.75 1.97
C ALA A 312 -4.28 26.89 2.99
N HIS A 313 -4.33 26.17 4.12
CA HIS A 313 -3.23 26.15 5.08
C HIS A 313 -1.94 25.51 4.54
N CYS A 314 -2.02 24.74 3.45
CA CYS A 314 -0.85 24.19 2.75
C CYS A 314 -0.08 25.24 1.94
N ASN A 315 -0.43 26.53 2.02
CA ASN A 315 0.23 27.59 1.26
C ASN A 315 1.57 28.04 1.87
N ILE A 316 2.68 27.54 1.33
CA ILE A 316 4.06 27.99 1.61
C ILE A 316 4.67 28.89 0.49
N GLY A 317 3.87 29.34 -0.48
CA GLY A 317 4.34 30.18 -1.60
C GLY A 317 4.79 29.43 -2.86
N THR A 318 4.69 30.09 -4.03
CA THR A 318 4.91 29.45 -5.35
C THR A 318 6.34 28.97 -5.58
N GLU A 319 7.33 29.67 -5.02
CA GLU A 319 8.76 29.35 -5.21
C GLU A 319 9.25 28.25 -4.27
N GLN A 320 8.53 27.96 -3.19
CA GLN A 320 8.92 26.96 -2.20
C GLN A 320 8.27 25.59 -2.44
N MET A 321 7.40 25.49 -3.45
CA MET A 321 6.60 24.29 -3.72
C MET A 321 6.98 23.58 -5.02
N MET A 322 6.83 22.25 -4.98
CA MET A 322 6.79 21.36 -6.12
C MET A 322 5.53 20.49 -6.06
N ILE A 323 4.82 20.39 -7.18
CA ILE A 323 3.64 19.52 -7.29
C ILE A 323 4.07 18.25 -8.03
N VAL A 324 3.86 17.10 -7.40
CA VAL A 324 4.22 15.79 -7.94
C VAL A 324 2.96 14.94 -8.09
N ALA A 325 2.66 14.50 -9.31
CA ALA A 325 1.54 13.60 -9.63
C ALA A 325 2.08 12.25 -10.11
N GLY A 326 1.32 11.17 -9.93
CA GLY A 326 1.70 9.84 -10.43
C GLY A 326 2.79 9.14 -9.61
N ASP A 327 3.04 9.63 -8.40
CA ASP A 327 3.93 9.03 -7.40
C ASP A 327 3.14 8.03 -6.53
N TYR A 328 3.71 6.87 -6.23
CA TYR A 328 3.19 5.93 -5.23
C TYR A 328 4.13 5.81 -4.02
N SER A 329 5.43 6.08 -4.18
CA SER A 329 6.42 5.96 -3.12
C SER A 329 7.42 7.11 -3.10
N LEU A 330 7.27 8.02 -2.12
CA LEU A 330 8.09 9.23 -1.93
C LEU A 330 9.60 8.97 -1.81
N SER A 331 10.02 7.74 -1.46
CA SER A 331 11.44 7.39 -1.31
C SER A 331 12.10 6.87 -2.59
N THR A 332 11.34 6.63 -3.65
CA THR A 332 11.80 5.91 -4.84
C THR A 332 11.23 6.53 -6.09
N PHE A 333 12.10 6.89 -7.04
CA PHE A 333 11.66 7.30 -8.36
C PHE A 333 11.21 6.07 -9.17
N GLU A 334 9.92 6.00 -9.46
CA GLU A 334 9.24 4.91 -10.18
C GLU A 334 9.21 5.14 -11.70
N GLY A 335 9.48 6.37 -12.14
CA GLY A 335 9.43 6.79 -13.54
C GLY A 335 8.02 7.12 -14.03
N THR A 336 7.06 7.23 -13.11
CA THR A 336 5.66 7.59 -13.36
C THR A 336 5.33 9.02 -12.90
N GLU A 337 6.24 9.61 -12.13
CA GLU A 337 6.12 10.92 -11.51
C GLU A 337 6.17 12.03 -12.55
N GLN A 338 5.27 13.00 -12.37
CA GLN A 338 5.20 14.22 -13.16
C GLN A 338 5.31 15.40 -12.23
N TYR A 339 6.21 16.33 -12.57
CA TYR A 339 6.56 17.48 -11.76
C TYR A 339 6.03 18.75 -12.41
N SER A 340 5.45 19.65 -11.61
CA SER A 340 5.07 20.98 -12.06
C SER A 340 5.19 21.99 -10.93
N LYS A 341 5.72 23.17 -11.25
CA LYS A 341 5.73 24.30 -10.31
C LYS A 341 4.36 24.99 -10.29
N PRO A 342 3.95 25.56 -9.16
CA PRO A 342 2.83 26.50 -9.13
C PRO A 342 3.11 27.73 -10.00
N HIS A 343 2.12 28.10 -10.81
CA HIS A 343 2.03 29.41 -11.45
C HIS A 343 1.30 30.40 -10.54
N ARG A 344 0.17 29.98 -9.95
CA ARG A 344 -0.61 30.80 -9.01
C ARG A 344 -1.21 29.93 -7.91
N LEU A 345 -1.25 30.48 -6.70
CA LEU A 345 -1.94 29.92 -5.55
C LEU A 345 -3.17 30.78 -5.27
N ILE A 346 -4.35 30.16 -5.27
CA ILE A 346 -5.64 30.86 -5.14
C ILE A 346 -6.38 30.27 -3.94
N PRO A 347 -6.05 30.70 -2.71
CA PRO A 347 -6.84 30.33 -1.54
C PRO A 347 -8.24 30.93 -1.68
N HIS A 348 -9.23 30.24 -1.10
CA HIS A 348 -10.60 30.77 -1.10
C HIS A 348 -10.65 32.12 -0.35
N PRO A 349 -11.35 33.15 -0.85
CA PRO A 349 -11.39 34.48 -0.22
C PRO A 349 -11.92 34.49 1.21
N LEU A 350 -12.78 33.52 1.55
CA LEU A 350 -13.36 33.36 2.89
C LEU A 350 -12.53 32.46 3.82
N TYR A 351 -11.33 32.03 3.39
CA TYR A 351 -10.47 31.21 4.23
C TYR A 351 -10.07 31.97 5.50
N ASN A 352 -10.39 31.40 6.66
CA ASN A 352 -10.05 31.96 7.95
C ASN A 352 -9.05 31.05 8.66
N LYS A 353 -7.82 31.52 8.87
CA LYS A 353 -6.72 30.75 9.48
C LYS A 353 -6.96 30.38 10.95
N THR A 354 -7.78 31.14 11.67
CA THR A 354 -8.06 30.89 13.10
C THR A 354 -9.06 29.75 13.27
N THR A 355 -10.09 29.70 12.42
CA THR A 355 -11.17 28.70 12.50
C THR A 355 -11.01 27.54 11.52
N ASN A 356 -10.06 27.63 10.59
CA ASN A 356 -9.96 26.78 9.40
C ASN A 356 -11.24 26.73 8.55
N ASN A 357 -12.14 27.70 8.69
CA ASN A 357 -13.32 27.79 7.83
C ASN A 357 -12.89 28.11 6.39
N ALA A 358 -13.53 27.46 5.42
CA ALA A 358 -13.23 27.57 3.99
C ALA A 358 -11.74 27.30 3.67
N ASP A 359 -11.13 26.33 4.36
CA ASP A 359 -9.76 25.87 4.13
C ASP A 359 -9.65 25.05 2.84
N ILE A 360 -9.66 25.76 1.71
CA ILE A 360 -9.60 25.22 0.36
C ILE A 360 -8.84 26.18 -0.56
N MET A 361 -7.99 25.63 -1.42
CA MET A 361 -7.15 26.37 -2.34
C MET A 361 -7.04 25.65 -3.68
N LEU A 362 -7.00 26.44 -4.75
CA LEU A 362 -6.65 25.98 -6.08
C LEU A 362 -5.23 26.41 -6.45
N ILE A 363 -4.45 25.45 -6.92
CA ILE A 363 -3.10 25.67 -7.45
C ILE A 363 -3.17 25.59 -8.97
N LYS A 364 -2.88 26.69 -9.67
CA LYS A 364 -2.67 26.70 -11.12
C LYS A 364 -1.25 26.24 -11.40
N LEU A 365 -1.09 25.20 -12.22
CA LEU A 365 0.20 24.64 -12.60
C LEU A 365 0.83 25.44 -13.76
N ARG A 366 2.17 25.57 -13.77
CA ARG A 366 2.90 26.16 -14.91
C ARG A 366 2.84 25.24 -16.14
N VAL A 367 3.03 23.94 -15.93
CA VAL A 367 2.98 22.90 -16.96
C VAL A 367 1.81 21.96 -16.65
N PRO A 368 0.99 21.56 -17.64
CA PRO A 368 -0.11 20.64 -17.39
C PRO A 368 0.40 19.23 -17.08
N MET A 369 -0.32 18.53 -16.21
CA MET A 369 -0.14 17.10 -16.03
C MET A 369 -0.70 16.32 -17.23
N VAL A 370 0.03 15.32 -17.67
CA VAL A 370 -0.34 14.40 -18.75
C VAL A 370 -1.21 13.29 -18.17
N ILE A 371 -2.48 13.27 -18.57
CA ILE A 371 -3.44 12.24 -18.16
C ILE A 371 -3.11 10.91 -18.84
N GLY A 372 -3.15 9.82 -18.08
CA GLY A 372 -2.83 8.49 -18.59
C GLY A 372 -2.98 7.38 -17.56
N SER A 373 -2.16 6.34 -17.68
CA SER A 373 -2.26 5.15 -16.82
C SER A 373 -1.96 5.42 -15.35
N TYR A 374 -1.23 6.50 -15.03
CA TYR A 374 -0.73 6.82 -13.68
C TYR A 374 -1.31 8.11 -13.10
N VAL A 375 -1.82 9.01 -13.95
CA VAL A 375 -2.38 10.30 -13.54
C VAL A 375 -3.78 10.45 -14.14
N SER A 376 -4.78 10.74 -13.31
CA SER A 376 -6.17 10.98 -13.72
C SER A 376 -6.76 12.20 -13.05
N LEU A 377 -7.88 12.69 -13.58
CA LEU A 377 -8.64 13.75 -12.92
C LEU A 377 -9.53 13.19 -11.81
N ALA A 378 -9.65 13.93 -10.72
CA ALA A 378 -10.55 13.63 -9.60
C ALA A 378 -11.94 14.18 -9.91
N PRO A 379 -12.99 13.33 -9.98
CA PRO A 379 -14.36 13.80 -10.11
C PRO A 379 -14.79 14.61 -8.87
N LEU A 380 -15.47 15.73 -9.08
CA LEU A 380 -15.99 16.58 -8.00
C LEU A 380 -17.52 16.42 -7.85
N PRO A 381 -18.06 16.54 -6.62
CA PRO A 381 -19.49 16.54 -6.37
C PRO A 381 -20.17 17.78 -6.99
N ARG A 382 -21.50 17.70 -7.19
CA ARG A 382 -22.28 18.86 -7.62
C ARG A 382 -22.37 19.88 -6.48
N GLN A 383 -22.71 21.12 -6.82
CA GLN A 383 -22.90 22.15 -5.80
C GLN A 383 -24.00 21.73 -4.81
N GLY A 384 -23.71 21.82 -3.52
CA GLY A 384 -24.67 21.59 -2.45
C GLY A 384 -25.04 20.13 -2.19
N THR A 385 -24.51 19.15 -2.94
CA THR A 385 -24.76 17.73 -2.65
C THR A 385 -23.98 17.31 -1.42
N GLY A 386 -24.69 16.94 -0.35
CA GLY A 386 -24.09 16.37 0.86
C GLY A 386 -23.77 14.88 0.71
N VAL A 387 -23.16 14.31 1.76
CA VAL A 387 -23.00 12.86 1.92
C VAL A 387 -23.71 12.46 3.20
N MET A 388 -24.48 11.37 3.14
CA MET A 388 -25.21 10.89 4.31
C MET A 388 -24.26 10.35 5.39
N ALA A 389 -24.60 10.57 6.66
CA ALA A 389 -23.90 9.98 7.78
C ALA A 389 -23.88 8.44 7.68
N GLY A 390 -22.81 7.82 8.17
CA GLY A 390 -22.57 6.38 8.04
C GLY A 390 -22.02 5.95 6.67
N ARG A 391 -22.11 6.78 5.63
CA ARG A 391 -21.53 6.45 4.31
C ARG A 391 -20.03 6.32 4.43
N VAL A 392 -19.49 5.17 3.98
CA VAL A 392 -18.06 4.90 4.03
C VAL A 392 -17.36 5.59 2.88
N CYS A 393 -16.42 6.46 3.22
CA CYS A 393 -15.55 7.18 2.31
C CYS A 393 -14.11 6.75 2.49
N ARG A 394 -13.24 7.17 1.58
CA ARG A 394 -11.85 6.76 1.54
C ARG A 394 -10.94 7.98 1.56
N VAL A 395 -9.99 8.01 2.49
CA VAL A 395 -8.92 9.02 2.51
C VAL A 395 -7.62 8.36 2.08
N SER A 396 -6.81 9.08 1.32
CA SER A 396 -5.49 8.62 0.89
C SER A 396 -4.47 9.74 1.02
N GLY A 397 -3.25 9.37 1.39
CA GLY A 397 -2.13 10.29 1.49
C GLY A 397 -0.87 9.61 2.03
N TRP A 398 0.15 10.43 2.27
CA TRP A 398 1.44 10.02 2.81
C TRP A 398 1.70 10.60 4.20
N GLY A 399 0.64 10.95 4.94
CA GLY A 399 0.74 11.55 6.25
C GLY A 399 1.39 10.66 7.30
N TYR A 400 1.82 11.30 8.40
CA TYR A 400 2.35 10.67 9.60
C TYR A 400 1.40 9.61 10.15
N THR A 401 1.98 8.65 10.83
CA THR A 401 1.32 7.39 11.20
C THR A 401 1.06 7.29 12.70
N SER A 402 1.45 8.32 13.44
CA SER A 402 1.42 8.40 14.90
C SER A 402 1.21 9.85 15.35
N LEU A 403 0.49 10.02 16.46
CA LEU A 403 0.16 11.30 17.08
C LEU A 403 1.39 12.16 17.41
N GLY A 404 2.52 11.54 17.79
CA GLY A 404 3.75 12.22 18.18
C GLY A 404 4.67 12.65 17.03
N GLY A 405 4.26 12.46 15.77
CA GLY A 405 5.19 12.48 14.65
C GLY A 405 6.06 11.22 14.61
N GLY A 406 6.66 10.96 13.44
CA GLY A 406 7.40 9.73 13.12
C GLY A 406 8.00 9.84 11.72
N GLN A 407 8.55 8.79 11.13
CA GLN A 407 8.93 8.86 9.70
C GLN A 407 7.66 8.87 8.83
N ILE A 408 7.57 9.84 7.92
CA ILE A 408 6.56 9.87 6.85
C ILE A 408 6.63 8.51 6.12
N PRO A 409 5.49 7.80 5.96
CA PRO A 409 5.47 6.56 5.23
C PRO A 409 5.98 6.81 3.80
N SER A 410 6.99 6.03 3.40
CA SER A 410 7.51 6.15 2.05
C SER A 410 6.45 5.84 1.01
N THR A 411 5.50 4.95 1.30
CA THR A 411 4.47 4.49 0.37
C THR A 411 3.10 5.11 0.68
N LEU A 412 2.31 5.37 -0.36
CA LEU A 412 0.94 5.85 -0.24
C LEU A 412 0.09 4.93 0.63
N LEU A 413 -0.77 5.52 1.46
CA LEU A 413 -1.67 4.79 2.34
C LEU A 413 -3.11 5.22 2.14
N THR A 414 -4.02 4.40 2.65
CA THR A 414 -5.44 4.58 2.47
C THR A 414 -6.21 4.03 3.67
N VAL A 415 -7.24 4.75 4.10
CA VAL A 415 -8.17 4.30 5.12
C VAL A 415 -9.61 4.53 4.67
N LYS A 416 -10.51 3.68 5.14
CA LYS A 416 -11.96 3.86 4.98
C LYS A 416 -12.51 4.45 6.27
N LEU A 417 -13.34 5.48 6.17
CA LEU A 417 -13.96 6.17 7.31
C LEU A 417 -15.44 6.46 7.01
N PRO A 418 -16.36 6.21 7.95
CA PRO A 418 -17.75 6.62 7.78
C PRO A 418 -17.90 8.13 8.01
N ILE A 419 -18.81 8.76 7.27
CA ILE A 419 -19.21 10.15 7.53
C ILE A 419 -19.91 10.26 8.88
N VAL A 420 -19.51 11.25 9.67
CA VAL A 420 -20.15 11.60 10.94
C VAL A 420 -21.12 12.76 10.70
N SER A 421 -22.30 12.69 11.31
CA SER A 421 -23.29 13.77 11.19
C SER A 421 -22.76 15.07 11.79
N SER A 422 -23.10 16.21 11.18
CA SER A 422 -22.67 17.53 11.68
C SER A 422 -23.13 17.78 13.11
N ALA A 423 -24.34 17.32 13.48
CA ALA A 423 -24.86 17.46 14.84
C ALA A 423 -23.97 16.77 15.88
N ARG A 424 -23.52 15.54 15.59
CA ARG A 424 -22.62 14.81 16.48
C ARG A 424 -21.19 15.34 16.43
N CYS A 425 -20.70 15.70 15.25
CA CYS A 425 -19.37 16.30 15.16
C CYS A 425 -19.31 17.63 15.93
N ASN A 426 -20.40 18.41 15.93
CA ASN A 426 -20.44 19.71 16.58
C ASN A 426 -21.01 19.67 18.02
N SER A 427 -21.20 18.49 18.61
CA SER A 427 -21.73 18.35 19.97
C SER A 427 -20.72 18.84 21.01
N SER A 428 -21.20 19.12 22.23
CA SER A 428 -20.37 19.48 23.38
C SER A 428 -19.32 18.42 23.74
N GLU A 429 -19.62 17.15 23.47
CA GLU A 429 -18.70 16.02 23.68
C GLU A 429 -17.58 15.91 22.63
N SER A 430 -17.63 16.72 21.57
CA SER A 430 -16.68 16.74 20.45
C SER A 430 -16.18 18.18 20.24
N PHE A 431 -16.39 18.77 19.07
CA PHE A 431 -15.85 20.09 18.73
C PHE A 431 -16.61 21.29 19.32
N ASN A 432 -17.67 21.06 20.10
CA ASN A 432 -18.36 22.05 20.93
C ASN A 432 -18.66 23.39 20.21
N GLY A 433 -19.34 23.32 19.07
CA GLY A 433 -19.74 24.51 18.31
C GLY A 433 -18.75 24.98 17.22
N ASN A 434 -17.52 24.45 17.17
CA ASN A 434 -16.49 24.91 16.24
C ASN A 434 -16.61 24.38 14.79
N ILE A 435 -17.58 23.51 14.49
CA ILE A 435 -17.80 22.97 13.13
C ILE A 435 -18.77 23.85 12.36
N THR A 436 -18.33 24.37 11.22
CA THR A 436 -19.16 25.20 10.34
C THR A 436 -19.89 24.37 9.28
N SER A 437 -20.87 24.97 8.60
CA SER A 437 -21.59 24.34 7.48
C SER A 437 -20.72 24.08 6.24
N ASN A 438 -19.48 24.61 6.22
CA ASN A 438 -18.49 24.37 5.17
C ASN A 438 -17.58 23.17 5.47
N MET A 439 -17.82 22.46 6.57
CA MET A 439 -17.03 21.33 7.01
C MET A 439 -17.85 20.04 6.98
N ILE A 440 -17.16 18.91 6.83
CA ILE A 440 -17.69 17.56 6.95
C ILE A 440 -16.74 16.75 7.83
N CYS A 441 -17.27 15.84 8.63
CA CYS A 441 -16.48 15.00 9.53
C CYS A 441 -16.52 13.54 9.12
N ALA A 442 -15.43 12.82 9.31
CA ALA A 442 -15.38 11.38 9.07
C ALA A 442 -14.51 10.69 10.12
N GLY A 443 -14.94 9.53 10.60
CA GLY A 443 -14.26 8.81 11.67
C GLY A 443 -15.15 7.74 12.31
N TYR A 444 -14.54 6.73 12.91
CA TYR A 444 -15.27 5.69 13.63
C TYR A 444 -15.55 6.10 15.08
N ASN A 445 -16.67 5.63 15.63
CA ASN A 445 -17.04 5.86 17.03
C ASN A 445 -16.04 5.28 18.01
N ALA A 446 -15.40 4.16 17.65
CA ALA A 446 -14.37 3.53 18.46
C ALA A 446 -13.00 4.23 18.32
N GLY A 447 -12.89 5.23 17.44
CA GLY A 447 -11.60 5.82 17.07
C GLY A 447 -10.73 4.82 16.32
N GLY A 448 -9.42 4.95 16.47
CA GLY A 448 -8.42 4.02 15.92
C GLY A 448 -8.25 4.10 14.40
N LYS A 449 -9.04 4.92 13.68
CA LYS A 449 -8.82 5.19 12.26
C LYS A 449 -9.07 6.64 11.86
N ASP A 450 -8.09 7.27 11.22
CA ASP A 450 -8.18 8.68 10.80
C ASP A 450 -7.03 9.13 9.90
N ALA A 451 -7.26 10.20 9.12
CA ALA A 451 -6.23 10.96 8.43
C ALA A 451 -5.36 11.74 9.44
N CYS A 452 -4.08 11.95 9.15
CA CYS A 452 -3.18 12.61 10.09
C CYS A 452 -2.30 13.68 9.45
N LYS A 453 -1.40 14.29 10.23
CA LYS A 453 -0.47 15.32 9.74
C LYS A 453 0.21 14.86 8.44
N GLY A 454 0.33 15.73 7.44
CA GLY A 454 0.89 15.39 6.12
C GLY A 454 -0.13 14.84 5.12
N ASP A 455 -1.28 14.31 5.55
CA ASP A 455 -2.42 14.06 4.65
C ASP A 455 -3.18 15.35 4.32
N SER A 456 -2.91 16.45 5.04
CA SER A 456 -3.47 17.78 4.83
C SER A 456 -3.58 18.16 3.36
N GLY A 457 -4.74 18.63 2.93
CA GLY A 457 -5.02 18.93 1.53
C GLY A 457 -5.35 17.72 0.65
N GLY A 458 -5.15 16.50 1.14
CA GLY A 458 -5.50 15.26 0.47
C GLY A 458 -7.01 15.03 0.33
N PRO A 459 -7.44 14.10 -0.55
CA PRO A 459 -8.84 13.84 -0.82
C PRO A 459 -9.52 12.89 0.16
N LEU A 460 -10.71 13.27 0.62
CA LEU A 460 -11.75 12.37 1.12
C LEU A 460 -12.71 12.03 -0.03
N VAL A 461 -12.68 10.78 -0.49
CA VAL A 461 -13.45 10.31 -1.64
C VAL A 461 -14.63 9.44 -1.21
N CYS A 462 -15.83 9.86 -1.57
CA CYS A 462 -17.06 9.10 -1.41
C CYS A 462 -17.64 8.84 -2.80
N GLU A 463 -17.99 7.59 -3.10
CA GLU A 463 -18.65 7.23 -4.38
C GLU A 463 -17.87 7.73 -5.62
N GLY A 464 -16.54 7.62 -5.55
CA GLY A 464 -15.64 8.04 -6.62
C GLY A 464 -15.47 9.55 -6.81
N ARG A 465 -16.04 10.39 -5.94
CA ARG A 465 -15.93 11.86 -5.99
C ARG A 465 -15.25 12.43 -4.74
N VAL A 466 -14.50 13.51 -4.90
CA VAL A 466 -13.82 14.20 -3.78
C VAL A 466 -14.82 15.08 -3.04
N TYR A 467 -15.39 14.57 -1.94
CA TYR A 467 -16.36 15.30 -1.12
C TYR A 467 -15.70 16.13 -0.03
N GLY A 468 -14.50 15.76 0.40
CA GLY A 468 -13.74 16.50 1.42
C GLY A 468 -12.29 16.73 1.01
N VAL A 469 -11.72 17.80 1.56
CA VAL A 469 -10.29 18.08 1.58
C VAL A 469 -9.82 17.98 3.03
N VAL A 470 -8.81 17.16 3.32
CA VAL A 470 -8.26 17.00 4.69
C VAL A 470 -7.82 18.37 5.20
N SER A 471 -8.34 18.80 6.35
CA SER A 471 -8.13 20.15 6.87
C SER A 471 -7.50 20.13 8.27
N TRP A 472 -8.24 19.71 9.29
CA TRP A 472 -7.77 19.73 10.68
C TRP A 472 -8.45 18.66 11.55
N GLY A 473 -8.02 18.53 12.80
CA GLY A 473 -8.58 17.60 13.78
C GLY A 473 -7.90 17.77 15.14
N ASN A 474 -8.52 17.27 16.21
CA ASN A 474 -7.92 17.29 17.55
C ASN A 474 -7.25 15.94 17.83
N GLY A 475 -6.09 15.73 17.21
CA GLY A 475 -5.43 14.43 17.13
C GLY A 475 -5.83 13.63 15.88
N CYS A 476 -5.36 12.39 15.81
CA CYS A 476 -5.63 11.46 14.72
C CYS A 476 -6.16 10.15 15.33
N GLY A 477 -7.37 9.75 14.96
CA GLY A 477 -7.96 8.48 15.39
C GLY A 477 -8.55 8.51 16.79
N ASP A 478 -8.91 9.69 17.29
CA ASP A 478 -9.66 9.83 18.54
C ASP A 478 -11.14 9.48 18.32
N ALA A 479 -11.72 8.71 19.24
CA ALA A 479 -13.13 8.32 19.21
C ALA A 479 -14.09 9.52 19.35
N LYS A 480 -13.67 10.55 20.09
CA LYS A 480 -14.45 11.77 20.36
C LYS A 480 -14.24 12.84 19.30
N PHE A 481 -13.07 12.88 18.66
CA PHE A 481 -12.71 13.91 17.70
C PHE A 481 -12.46 13.29 16.31
N PRO A 482 -13.51 13.10 15.49
CA PRO A 482 -13.32 12.63 14.12
C PRO A 482 -12.56 13.67 13.28
N GLY A 483 -11.89 13.22 12.22
CA GLY A 483 -11.20 14.10 11.28
C GLY A 483 -12.15 15.11 10.63
N VAL A 484 -11.70 16.36 10.49
CA VAL A 484 -12.47 17.46 9.89
C VAL A 484 -11.93 17.79 8.50
N TYR A 485 -12.84 17.84 7.54
CA TYR A 485 -12.55 18.06 6.13
C TYR A 485 -13.36 19.26 5.61
N THR A 486 -12.78 20.02 4.68
CA THR A 486 -13.53 21.07 3.99
C THR A 486 -14.49 20.45 2.98
N ALA A 487 -15.79 20.77 3.09
CA ALA A 487 -16.85 20.20 2.26
C ALA A 487 -16.82 20.77 0.83
N VAL A 488 -16.24 20.01 -0.12
CA VAL A 488 -15.99 20.47 -1.50
C VAL A 488 -17.26 20.87 -2.24
N SER A 489 -18.38 20.21 -1.98
CA SER A 489 -19.67 20.53 -2.61
C SER A 489 -20.18 21.93 -2.27
N LYS A 490 -19.74 22.54 -1.16
CA LYS A 490 -20.06 23.93 -0.80
C LYS A 490 -19.29 24.94 -1.67
N PHE A 491 -18.13 24.54 -2.18
CA PHE A 491 -17.22 25.39 -2.96
C PHE A 491 -17.21 25.08 -4.46
N ARG A 492 -18.04 24.14 -4.94
CA ARG A 492 -18.02 23.68 -6.34
C ARG A 492 -18.14 24.81 -7.36
N ARG A 493 -19.07 25.76 -7.15
CA ARG A 493 -19.24 26.93 -8.03
C ARG A 493 -17.99 27.82 -8.06
N TRP A 494 -17.32 28.01 -6.92
CA TRP A 494 -16.06 28.77 -6.86
C TRP A 494 -14.95 28.04 -7.61
N VAL A 495 -14.86 26.72 -7.45
CA VAL A 495 -13.89 25.89 -8.17
C VAL A 495 -14.09 26.04 -9.67
N ASP A 496 -15.31 25.84 -10.16
CA ASP A 496 -15.62 25.93 -11.60
C ASP A 496 -15.35 27.34 -12.14
N ARG A 497 -15.82 28.39 -11.44
CA ARG A 497 -15.55 29.79 -11.83
C ARG A 497 -14.06 30.09 -11.89
N THR A 498 -13.27 29.61 -10.94
CA THR A 498 -11.83 29.86 -10.91
C THR A 498 -11.11 29.16 -12.07
N ILE A 499 -11.44 27.89 -12.31
CA ILE A 499 -10.83 27.07 -13.38
C ILE A 499 -11.19 27.59 -14.78
N TYR A 500 -12.44 28.00 -14.97
CA TYR A 500 -13.00 28.35 -16.28
C TYR A 500 -13.24 29.87 -16.50
N SER A 501 -12.84 30.74 -15.56
CA SER A 501 -13.05 32.20 -15.67
C SER A 501 -12.56 32.81 -16.99
N SER A 502 -11.46 32.31 -17.54
CA SER A 502 -10.93 32.76 -18.83
C SER A 502 -11.79 32.32 -20.03
N TYR A 503 -12.55 31.23 -19.92
CA TYR A 503 -13.50 30.79 -20.95
C TYR A 503 -14.81 31.60 -20.93
N ILE A 504 -15.28 32.02 -19.75
CA ILE A 504 -16.52 32.80 -19.61
C ILE A 504 -16.36 34.22 -20.19
N ARG A 505 -15.14 34.80 -20.17
CA ARG A 505 -14.87 36.09 -20.82
C ARG A 505 -14.88 36.03 -22.35
N CYS A 506 -14.55 34.88 -22.96
CA CYS A 506 -14.60 34.71 -24.41
C CYS A 506 -16.00 34.36 -24.96
N LEU A 507 -16.97 34.04 -24.11
CA LEU A 507 -18.37 33.77 -24.51
C LEU A 507 -19.29 34.98 -24.34
N LYS A 508 -18.75 36.10 -23.87
CA LYS A 508 -19.47 37.38 -23.68
C LYS A 508 -19.09 38.46 -24.69
N TYR A 509 -18.30 38.12 -25.71
CA TYR A 509 -17.98 38.97 -26.85
C TYR A 509 -18.27 38.22 -28.14
#